data_AF-A0A7W1J2V7-F1
#
_entry.id   AF-A0A7W1J2V7-F1
#
_cell.length_a   1.000
_cell.length_b   1.000
_cell.length_c   1.000
_cell.angle_alpha   90.00
_cell.angle_beta   90.00
_cell.angle_gamma   90.00
#
_symmetry.space_group_name_H-M   'P 1'
#
loop_
_entity.id
_entity.type
_entity.pdbx_description
1 polymer ?
#
loop_
_entity_poly.entity_id
_entity_poly.type
_entity_poly.pdbx_seq_one_letter_code
_entity_poly.pdbx_strand_id
1 'polypeptide(L)' 'QGAASDIAKLALIYVREELEGLDARLINSIHDEFVIECAEELANEVSEKTRAAMVKAGEDILEKVPVEVEVEVSREWKK' A
#
# COMPACT_ATOMS: atom_id res chain seq x y z
N GLN A 1 13.82 -11.52 4.33
CA GLN A 1 13.52 -12.34 3.13
C GLN A 1 12.32 -13.28 3.35
N GLY A 2 12.03 -13.81 4.55
CA GLY A 2 10.76 -14.50 4.85
C GLY A 2 9.61 -13.55 5.26
N ALA A 3 9.61 -13.11 6.52
CA ALA A 3 8.56 -12.27 7.10
C ALA A 3 8.22 -11.00 6.29
N ALA A 4 9.22 -10.34 5.69
CA ALA A 4 8.98 -9.17 4.83
C ALA A 4 8.10 -9.51 3.60
N SER A 5 8.26 -10.72 3.02
CA SER A 5 7.42 -11.16 1.91
C SER A 5 6.00 -11.49 2.37
N ASP A 6 5.84 -12.01 3.58
CA ASP A 6 4.53 -12.31 4.16
C ASP A 6 3.74 -11.02 4.45
N ILE A 7 4.41 -10.01 5.04
CA ILE A 7 3.84 -8.67 5.25
C ILE A 7 3.43 -8.04 3.93
N ALA A 8 4.32 -8.03 2.92
CA ALA A 8 4.00 -7.44 1.63
C ALA A 8 2.79 -8.13 0.98
N LYS A 9 2.71 -9.46 1.01
CA LYS A 9 1.56 -10.19 0.44
C LYS A 9 0.26 -9.95 1.22
N LEU A 10 0.32 -9.84 2.54
CA LEU A 10 -0.83 -9.50 3.36
C LEU A 10 -1.30 -8.07 3.06
N ALA A 11 -0.37 -7.12 2.93
CA ALA A 11 -0.67 -5.74 2.57
C ALA A 11 -1.35 -5.65 1.19
N LEU A 12 -0.94 -6.47 0.21
CA LEU A 12 -1.61 -6.53 -1.09
C LEU A 12 -3.09 -6.93 -0.99
N ILE A 13 -3.44 -7.82 -0.05
CA ILE A 13 -4.84 -8.21 0.19
C ILE A 13 -5.60 -7.03 0.78
N TYR A 14 -5.08 -6.41 1.84
CA TYR A 14 -5.75 -5.28 2.48
C TYR A 14 -5.88 -4.06 1.57
N VAL A 15 -4.86 -3.73 0.79
CA VAL A 15 -4.92 -2.65 -0.21
C VAL A 15 -6.02 -2.93 -1.23
N ARG A 16 -6.12 -4.18 -1.71
CA ARG A 16 -7.19 -4.56 -2.66
C ARG A 16 -8.58 -4.38 -2.05
N GLU A 17 -8.77 -4.79 -0.80
CA GLU A 17 -10.05 -4.66 -0.09
C GLU A 17 -10.40 -3.18 0.15
N GLU A 18 -9.44 -2.37 0.58
CA GLU A 18 -9.65 -0.95 0.91
C GLU A 18 -9.98 -0.09 -0.32
N LEU A 19 -9.46 -0.47 -1.50
CA LEU A 19 -9.68 0.24 -2.75
C LEU A 19 -10.87 -0.30 -3.56
N GLU A 20 -11.58 -1.32 -3.06
CA GLU A 20 -12.74 -1.88 -3.76
C GLU A 20 -13.82 -0.80 -3.97
N GLY A 21 -14.25 -0.64 -5.22
CA GLY A 21 -15.25 0.36 -5.61
C GLY A 21 -14.71 1.76 -5.91
N LEU A 22 -13.42 2.01 -5.69
CA LEU A 22 -12.75 3.23 -6.12
C LEU A 22 -12.22 3.08 -7.55
N ASP A 23 -12.07 4.19 -8.27
CA ASP A 23 -11.33 4.22 -9.54
C ASP A 23 -9.82 4.25 -9.25
N ALA A 24 -9.33 3.14 -8.71
CA ALA A 24 -7.95 2.93 -8.31
C ALA A 24 -7.54 1.48 -8.60
N ARG A 25 -6.29 1.27 -9.03
CA ARG A 25 -5.75 -0.03 -9.42
C ARG A 25 -4.31 -0.16 -8.97
N LEU A 26 -4.01 -1.25 -8.27
CA LEU A 26 -2.63 -1.67 -8.06
C LEU A 26 -2.02 -2.10 -9.40
N ILE A 27 -0.98 -1.38 -9.83
CA ILE A 27 -0.29 -1.62 -11.11
C ILE A 27 1.01 -2.38 -10.93
N ASN A 28 1.70 -2.20 -9.80
CA ASN A 28 2.97 -2.88 -9.55
C ASN A 28 3.24 -3.10 -8.06
N SER A 29 4.08 -4.10 -7.76
CA SER A 29 4.59 -4.38 -6.41
C SER A 29 6.06 -4.78 -6.48
N ILE A 30 6.95 -4.00 -5.90
CA ILE A 30 8.40 -4.22 -5.93
C ILE A 30 8.87 -4.32 -4.50
N HIS A 31 9.03 -5.54 -4.01
CA HIS A 31 9.30 -5.80 -2.60
C HIS A 31 8.22 -5.19 -1.69
N ASP A 32 8.52 -4.10 -1.00
CA ASP A 32 7.67 -3.33 -0.09
C ASP A 32 7.11 -2.03 -0.70
N GLU A 33 7.45 -1.74 -1.97
CA GLU A 33 6.92 -0.58 -2.71
C GLU A 33 5.72 -1.00 -3.57
N PHE A 34 4.59 -0.31 -3.40
CA PHE A 34 3.39 -0.52 -4.20
C PHE A 34 3.12 0.69 -5.09
N VAL A 35 2.82 0.44 -6.36
CA VAL A 35 2.43 1.48 -7.33
C VAL A 35 0.96 1.32 -7.62
N ILE A 36 0.19 2.38 -7.36
CA ILE A 36 -1.25 2.43 -7.56
C ILE A 36 -1.57 3.59 -8.50
N GLU A 37 -2.31 3.29 -9.56
CA GLU A 37 -2.89 4.28 -10.46
C GLU A 37 -4.32 4.57 -9.98
N CYS A 38 -4.71 5.84 -9.94
CA CYS A 38 -6.06 6.23 -9.56
C CYS A 38 -6.49 7.54 -10.22
N ALA A 39 -7.79 7.83 -10.18
CA ALA A 39 -8.31 9.14 -10.58
C ALA A 39 -7.71 10.27 -9.72
N GLU A 40 -7.37 11.42 -10.34
CA GLU A 40 -6.60 12.51 -9.71
C GLU A 40 -7.32 13.06 -8.47
N GLU A 41 -8.65 13.12 -8.48
CA GLU A 41 -9.48 13.54 -7.37
C GLU A 41 -9.49 12.56 -6.18
N LEU A 42 -9.14 11.29 -6.41
CA LEU A 42 -9.08 10.24 -5.40
C LEU A 42 -7.69 10.09 -4.78
N ALA A 43 -6.67 10.80 -5.28
CA ALA A 43 -5.28 10.59 -4.92
C ALA A 43 -5.02 10.63 -3.40
N ASN A 44 -5.63 11.58 -2.68
CA ASN A 44 -5.48 11.67 -1.22
C ASN A 44 -6.17 10.49 -0.51
N GLU A 45 -7.38 10.12 -0.93
CA GLU A 45 -8.13 9.00 -0.33
C GLU A 45 -7.40 7.67 -0.54
N VAL A 46 -6.96 7.42 -1.77
CA VAL A 46 -6.19 6.22 -2.14
C VAL A 46 -4.87 6.16 -1.37
N SER A 47 -4.19 7.29 -1.20
CA SER A 47 -2.95 7.38 -0.43
C SER A 47 -3.16 6.97 1.03
N GLU A 48 -4.15 7.55 1.71
CA GLU A 48 -4.44 7.26 3.11
C GLU A 48 -4.87 5.80 3.31
N LYS A 49 -5.74 5.29 2.43
CA LYS A 49 -6.18 3.89 2.47
C LYS A 49 -5.05 2.90 2.26
N THR A 50 -4.19 3.17 1.28
CA THR A 50 -3.02 2.34 0.99
C THR A 50 -2.07 2.34 2.18
N ARG A 51 -1.77 3.52 2.73
CA ARG A 51 -0.91 3.67 3.91
C ARG A 51 -1.45 2.87 5.09
N ALA A 52 -2.74 3.03 5.41
CA ALA A 52 -3.38 2.33 6.51
C ALA A 52 -3.36 0.81 6.32
N ALA A 53 -3.65 0.31 5.12
CA ALA A 53 -3.61 -1.10 4.79
C ALA A 53 -2.21 -1.71 4.96
N MET A 54 -1.17 -1.01 4.49
CA MET A 54 0.22 -1.47 4.61
C MET A 54 0.72 -1.45 6.06
N VAL A 55 0.40 -0.40 6.83
CA VAL A 55 0.73 -0.32 8.27
C VAL A 55 0.07 -1.47 9.02
N LYS A 56 -1.23 -1.70 8.80
CA LYS A 56 -1.99 -2.78 9.44
C LYS A 56 -1.37 -4.16 9.15
N ALA A 57 -1.02 -4.44 7.89
CA ALA A 57 -0.37 -5.71 7.54
C ALA A 57 0.97 -5.90 8.25
N GLY A 58 1.71 -4.81 8.47
CA GLY A 58 2.93 -4.81 9.26
C GLY A 58 2.67 -5.09 10.74
N GLU A 59 1.70 -4.41 11.36
CA GLU A 59 1.33 -4.57 12.77
C GLU A 59 0.76 -5.97 13.09
N ASP A 60 0.05 -6.59 12.15
CA ASP A 60 -0.48 -7.95 12.29
C ASP A 60 0.64 -9.02 12.44
N ILE A 61 1.86 -8.71 12.01
CA ILE A 61 3.01 -9.63 12.02
C ILE A 61 4.11 -9.15 12.99
N LEU A 62 4.30 -7.83 13.14
CA LEU A 62 5.35 -7.22 13.95
C LEU A 62 4.79 -6.70 15.28
N GLU A 63 4.91 -7.48 16.35
CA GLU A 63 4.34 -7.15 17.66
C GLU A 63 5.09 -6.03 18.43
N LYS A 64 6.37 -5.81 18.12
CA LYS A 64 7.30 -5.02 18.98
C LYS A 64 7.86 -3.76 18.33
N VAL A 65 7.65 -3.59 17.04
CA VAL A 65 8.26 -2.51 16.25
C VAL A 65 7.15 -1.84 15.44
N PRO A 66 6.95 -0.52 15.58
CA PRO A 66 5.95 0.19 14.80
C PRO A 66 6.32 0.16 13.31
N VAL A 67 5.31 0.12 12.45
CA VAL A 67 5.48 0.13 10.99
C VAL A 67 5.14 1.49 10.45
N GLU A 68 6.06 2.03 9.64
CA GLU A 68 5.89 3.31 8.96
C GLU A 68 5.82 3.06 7.45
N VAL A 69 4.94 3.81 6.79
CA VAL A 69 4.74 3.76 5.34
C VAL A 69 4.76 5.20 4.83
N GLU A 70 5.61 5.42 3.84
CA GLU A 70 5.73 6.67 3.09
C GLU A 70 4.90 6.56 1.80
N VAL A 71 4.22 7.64 1.43
CA VAL A 71 3.43 7.71 0.21
C VAL A 71 3.79 8.97 -0.56
N GLU A 72 4.05 8.81 -1.85
CA GLU A 72 4.27 9.90 -2.79
C GLU A 72 3.22 9.85 -3.90
N VAL A 73 2.58 10.99 -4.17
CA VAL A 73 1.66 11.14 -5.30
C VAL A 73 2.38 11.87 -6.43
N SER A 74 2.47 11.22 -7.58
CA SER A 74 3.11 11.77 -8.77
C SER A 74 2.36 11.35 -10.04
N ARG A 75 2.48 12.16 -11.09
CA ARG A 75 1.94 11.85 -12.43
C ARG A 75 2.77 10.84 -13.22
N GLU A 76 3.99 10.59 -12.75
CA GLU A 76 4.92 9.67 -13.37
C GLU A 76 5.76 8.98 -12.29
N TRP A 77 6.11 7.73 -12.52
CA TRP A 77 6.97 7.01 -11.59
C TRP A 77 8.42 7.48 -11.75
N LYS A 78 8.98 8.03 -10.68
CA LYS A 78 10.37 8.48 -10.59
C LYS A 78 11.08 7.61 -9.57
N LYS A 79 12.33 7.26 -9.87
CA LYS A 79 13.22 6.51 -8.98
C LYS A 79 14.40 7.39 -8.60
#